data_AF-A0A3M7M9M3-F1
#
_entry.id   AF-A0A3M7M9M3-F1
#
_cell.length_a   1.000
_cell.length_b   1.000
_cell.length_c   1.000
_cell.angle_alpha   90.00
_cell.angle_beta   90.00
_cell.angle_gamma   90.00
#
_symmetry.space_group_name_H-M   'P 1'
#
loop_
_entity.id
_entity.type
_entity.pdbx_description
1 polymer ?
#
loop_
_entity_poly.entity_id
_entity_poly.type
_entity_poly.pdbx_seq_one_letter_code
_entity_poly.pdbx_strand_id
1 'polypeptide(L)'
;MAANNHASPTGSLPFLLPASPDPYKETQPVPSGKLQRWALNNSESPIEEPGDPRYEAYHSLLDHRIRRAWLYTIYLSENSTTIAEPLYILPTSRNSFVRLTISRQLRQAAEQELLKYSSIISAETLYNQADEAFAALETLLGKGEWFFGAETPGVFDASVFAYTHLLLEARLGKAWADTRLRDALMARRRLVTHRDRILTKYFADAQLE
;
A
#
# COMPACT_ATOMS: atom_id res chain seq x y z
N MET A 1 -9.75 14.41 -15.45
CA MET A 1 -10.56 14.34 -14.21
C MET A 1 -9.80 13.46 -13.23
N ALA A 2 -9.46 13.97 -12.04
CA ALA A 2 -8.73 13.16 -11.05
C ALA A 2 -9.69 12.16 -10.40
N ALA A 3 -9.33 10.88 -10.38
CA ALA A 3 -10.10 9.86 -9.66
C ALA A 3 -10.00 10.13 -8.15
N ASN A 4 -11.14 10.10 -7.45
CA ASN A 4 -11.21 10.22 -6.00
C ASN A 4 -12.05 9.06 -5.44
N ASN A 5 -12.00 8.84 -4.12
CA ASN A 5 -12.73 7.74 -3.47
C ASN A 5 -14.24 7.78 -3.76
N HIS A 6 -14.84 8.97 -3.95
CA HIS A 6 -16.25 9.14 -4.27
C HIS A 6 -16.61 8.80 -5.72
N ALA A 7 -15.62 8.75 -6.62
CA ALA A 7 -15.77 8.29 -7.99
C ALA A 7 -15.64 6.76 -8.13
N SER A 8 -15.26 6.05 -7.05
CA SER A 8 -15.15 4.59 -7.03
C SER A 8 -16.51 3.93 -6.75
N PRO A 9 -16.85 2.82 -7.43
CA PRO A 9 -18.08 2.05 -7.18
C PRO A 9 -18.22 1.56 -5.73
N THR A 10 -17.08 1.31 -5.06
CA THR A 10 -17.04 0.79 -3.69
C THR A 10 -16.71 1.87 -2.66
N GLY A 11 -16.57 3.13 -3.07
CA GLY A 11 -16.09 4.20 -2.20
C GLY A 11 -14.60 4.11 -1.86
N SER A 12 -13.83 3.25 -2.54
CA SER A 12 -12.41 3.03 -2.31
C SER A 12 -11.64 2.86 -3.62
N LEU A 13 -10.52 3.57 -3.78
CA LEU A 13 -9.54 3.31 -4.83
C LEU A 13 -8.63 2.13 -4.40
N PRO A 14 -8.05 1.36 -5.34
CA PRO A 14 -8.15 1.48 -6.80
C PRO A 14 -9.34 0.72 -7.43
N PHE A 15 -9.76 1.11 -8.64
CA PHE A 15 -10.68 0.33 -9.50
C PHE A 15 -10.22 0.44 -10.97
N LEU A 16 -10.67 -0.48 -11.83
CA LEU A 16 -10.33 -0.53 -13.25
C LEU A 16 -11.58 -0.32 -14.11
N LEU A 17 -11.44 0.46 -15.18
CA LEU A 17 -12.45 0.64 -16.22
C LEU A 17 -11.97 -0.06 -17.50
N PRO A 18 -12.55 -1.20 -17.90
CA PRO A 18 -12.19 -1.85 -19.14
C PRO A 18 -12.53 -0.96 -20.34
N ALA A 19 -11.66 -0.96 -21.35
CA ALA A 19 -11.96 -0.30 -22.62
C ALA A 19 -13.14 -1.00 -23.30
N SER A 20 -14.13 -0.23 -23.75
CA SER A 20 -15.21 -0.75 -24.59
C SER A 20 -14.89 -0.45 -26.06
N PRO A 21 -14.95 -1.45 -26.96
CA PRO A 21 -14.87 -1.20 -28.40
C PRO A 21 -16.12 -0.48 -28.93
N ASP A 22 -17.22 -0.48 -28.17
CA ASP A 22 -18.45 0.24 -28.48
C ASP A 22 -18.57 1.48 -27.56
N PRO A 23 -18.50 2.71 -28.10
CA PRO A 23 -18.57 3.93 -27.32
C PRO A 23 -19.93 4.18 -26.64
N TYR A 24 -20.98 3.44 -27.02
CA TYR A 24 -22.32 3.56 -26.42
C TYR A 24 -22.59 2.52 -25.33
N LYS A 25 -21.68 1.54 -25.15
CA LYS A 25 -21.81 0.51 -24.14
C LYS A 25 -21.03 0.89 -22.88
N GLU A 26 -21.75 1.19 -21.80
CA GLU A 26 -21.12 1.41 -20.49
C GLU A 26 -20.42 0.14 -20.01
N THR A 27 -19.11 0.21 -19.80
CA THR A 27 -18.34 -0.88 -19.21
C THR A 27 -18.47 -0.86 -17.69
N GLN A 28 -18.80 -2.03 -17.14
CA GLN A 28 -18.89 -2.21 -15.69
C GLN A 28 -17.51 -2.04 -15.05
N PRO A 29 -17.35 -1.15 -14.06
CA PRO A 29 -16.08 -0.98 -13.37
C PRO A 29 -15.73 -2.23 -12.56
N VAL A 30 -14.45 -2.58 -12.56
CA VAL A 30 -13.89 -3.67 -11.78
C VAL A 30 -13.36 -3.10 -10.46
N PRO A 31 -14.01 -3.37 -9.31
CA PRO A 31 -13.57 -2.87 -8.02
C PRO A 31 -12.28 -3.56 -7.55
N SER A 32 -11.56 -2.94 -6.61
CA SER A 32 -10.28 -3.43 -6.04
C SER A 32 -10.28 -4.92 -5.72
N GLY A 33 -11.27 -5.40 -4.95
CA GLY A 33 -11.36 -6.80 -4.54
C GLY A 33 -11.64 -7.81 -5.67
N LYS A 34 -11.94 -7.34 -6.89
CA LYS A 34 -12.11 -8.18 -8.08
C LYS A 34 -10.95 -8.05 -9.06
N LEU A 35 -9.99 -7.15 -8.83
CA LEU A 35 -8.90 -6.87 -9.78
C LEU A 35 -8.04 -8.10 -10.03
N GLN A 36 -7.64 -8.82 -8.99
CA GLN A 36 -6.82 -10.03 -9.12
C GLN A 36 -7.51 -11.09 -9.98
N ARG A 37 -8.77 -11.41 -9.65
CA ARG A 37 -9.57 -12.36 -10.43
C ARG A 37 -9.82 -11.88 -11.86
N TRP A 38 -10.05 -10.59 -12.04
CA TRP A 38 -10.23 -10.02 -13.38
C TRP A 38 -8.94 -10.13 -14.19
N ALA A 39 -7.77 -9.83 -13.60
CA ALA A 39 -6.48 -9.98 -14.26
C ALA A 39 -6.24 -11.43 -14.67
N LEU A 40 -6.46 -12.40 -13.77
CA LEU A 40 -6.35 -13.83 -14.07
C LEU A 40 -7.23 -14.28 -15.24
N ASN A 41 -8.45 -13.75 -15.33
CA ASN A 41 -9.39 -14.09 -16.40
C ASN A 41 -9.07 -13.42 -17.74
N ASN A 42 -8.24 -12.37 -17.75
CA ASN A 42 -7.97 -11.54 -18.93
C ASN A 42 -6.48 -11.45 -19.28
N SER A 43 -5.59 -12.19 -18.60
CA SER A 43 -4.17 -12.27 -18.90
C SER A 43 -3.85 -13.49 -19.75
N GLU A 44 -2.93 -13.34 -20.71
CA GLU A 44 -2.46 -14.45 -21.55
C GLU A 44 -1.64 -15.48 -20.75
N SER A 45 -1.01 -15.03 -19.66
CA SER A 45 -0.25 -15.87 -18.73
C SER A 45 -0.99 -16.03 -17.40
N PRO A 46 -1.11 -17.26 -16.86
CA PRO A 46 -1.62 -17.46 -15.51
C PRO A 46 -0.65 -16.86 -14.48
N ILE A 47 -1.18 -16.14 -13.49
CA ILE A 47 -0.41 -15.72 -12.32
C ILE A 47 -0.45 -16.89 -11.35
N GLU A 48 0.69 -17.51 -11.08
CA GLU A 48 0.79 -18.59 -10.10
C GLU A 48 0.57 -18.04 -8.69
N GLU A 49 -0.45 -18.56 -8.01
CA GLU A 49 -0.62 -18.34 -6.58
C GLU A 49 0.02 -19.51 -5.82
N PRO A 50 0.93 -19.23 -4.87
CA PRO A 50 1.51 -20.29 -4.06
C PRO A 50 0.41 -20.98 -3.25
N GLY A 51 0.23 -22.28 -3.43
CA GLY A 51 -0.66 -23.12 -2.58
C GLY A 51 -0.13 -23.33 -1.15
N ASP A 52 0.78 -22.48 -0.68
CA ASP A 52 1.42 -22.61 0.63
C ASP A 52 0.45 -22.15 1.73
N PRO A 53 0.11 -23.01 2.71
CA PRO A 53 -0.79 -22.62 3.81
C PRO A 53 -0.27 -21.45 4.65
N ARG A 54 1.03 -21.14 4.58
CA ARG A 54 1.64 -19.98 5.24
C ARG A 54 1.29 -18.67 4.54
N TYR A 55 0.87 -18.70 3.28
CA TYR A 55 0.54 -17.52 2.47
C TYR A 55 -0.40 -16.57 3.21
N GLU A 56 -1.55 -17.08 3.63
CA GLU A 56 -2.58 -16.31 4.35
C GLU A 56 -2.07 -15.74 5.68
N ALA A 57 -1.27 -16.53 6.41
CA ALA A 57 -0.69 -16.09 7.67
C ALA A 57 0.25 -14.90 7.48
N TYR A 58 1.12 -14.94 6.46
CA TYR A 58 2.02 -13.81 6.15
C TYR A 58 1.28 -12.63 5.52
N HIS A 59 0.23 -12.87 4.72
CA HIS A 59 -0.60 -11.80 4.18
C HIS A 59 -1.28 -11.02 5.31
N SER A 60 -1.74 -11.71 6.36
CA SER A 60 -2.30 -11.07 7.55
C SER A 60 -1.31 -10.14 8.28
N LEU A 61 0.01 -10.41 8.20
CA LEU A 61 1.02 -9.51 8.77
C LEU A 61 1.05 -8.17 8.03
N LEU A 62 0.88 -8.18 6.70
CA LEU A 62 0.77 -6.96 5.90
C LEU A 62 -0.52 -6.20 6.24
N ASP A 63 -1.67 -6.88 6.17
CA ASP A 63 -2.99 -6.27 6.34
C ASP A 63 -3.27 -5.75 7.74
N HIS A 64 -2.63 -6.35 8.75
CA HIS A 64 -2.81 -5.94 10.13
C HIS A 64 -1.59 -5.18 10.64
N ARG A 65 -0.42 -5.79 10.75
CA ARG A 65 0.70 -5.16 11.47
C ARG A 65 1.27 -3.97 10.70
N ILE A 66 1.65 -4.19 9.44
CA ILE A 66 2.27 -3.14 8.61
C ILE A 66 1.25 -2.07 8.24
N ARG A 67 0.04 -2.44 7.82
CA ARG A 67 -1.02 -1.48 7.48
C ARG A 67 -1.41 -0.57 8.66
N ARG A 68 -1.54 -1.12 9.87
CA ARG A 68 -1.88 -0.30 11.05
C ARG A 68 -0.76 0.69 11.39
N ALA A 69 0.50 0.24 11.36
CA ALA A 69 1.63 1.15 11.54
C ALA A 69 1.71 2.21 10.43
N TRP A 70 1.44 1.84 9.18
CA TRP A 70 1.35 2.77 8.05
C TRP A 70 0.27 3.84 8.27
N LEU A 71 -0.95 3.45 8.65
CA LEU A 71 -2.06 4.38 8.91
C LEU A 71 -1.71 5.38 10.01
N TYR A 72 -1.14 4.90 11.13
CA TYR A 72 -0.67 5.77 12.20
C TYR A 72 0.41 6.74 11.71
N THR A 73 1.43 6.19 11.03
CA THR A 73 2.54 6.97 10.49
C THR A 73 2.02 8.07 9.60
N ILE A 74 1.15 7.79 8.63
CA ILE A 74 0.70 8.78 7.65
C ILE A 74 -0.29 9.80 8.22
N TYR A 75 -1.27 9.36 9.01
CA TYR A 75 -2.40 10.23 9.38
C TYR A 75 -2.34 10.79 10.79
N LEU A 76 -1.70 10.10 11.73
CA LEU A 76 -1.74 10.46 13.16
C LEU A 76 -0.42 11.00 13.70
N SER A 77 0.71 10.77 13.02
CA SER A 77 2.01 11.35 13.35
C SER A 77 2.22 12.75 12.72
N GLU A 78 3.42 13.30 12.93
CA GLU A 78 3.89 14.54 12.28
C GLU A 78 3.90 14.45 10.75
N ASN A 79 3.96 13.24 10.17
CA ASN A 79 3.86 13.07 8.72
C ASN A 79 2.48 13.45 8.14
N SER A 80 1.47 13.67 8.97
CA SER A 80 0.16 14.13 8.48
C SER A 80 0.23 15.48 7.76
N THR A 81 1.14 16.37 8.17
CA THR A 81 1.35 17.68 7.53
C THR A 81 2.38 17.60 6.40
N THR A 82 3.37 16.72 6.48
CA THR A 82 4.44 16.63 5.48
C THR A 82 4.11 15.66 4.33
N ILE A 83 3.27 14.64 4.57
CA ILE A 83 2.90 13.61 3.60
C ILE A 83 1.41 13.66 3.28
N ALA A 84 0.54 13.45 4.28
CA ALA A 84 -0.89 13.29 4.00
C ALA A 84 -1.53 14.57 3.43
N GLU A 85 -1.18 15.73 3.99
CA GLU A 85 -1.68 17.02 3.54
C GLU A 85 -1.37 17.32 2.07
N PRO A 86 -0.09 17.33 1.61
CA PRO A 86 0.21 17.63 0.21
C PRO A 86 -0.35 16.62 -0.78
N LEU A 87 -0.50 15.34 -0.39
CA LEU A 87 -0.96 14.29 -1.30
C LEU A 87 -2.48 14.13 -1.35
N TYR A 88 -3.16 14.20 -0.20
CA TYR A 88 -4.58 13.85 -0.08
C TYR A 88 -5.50 15.02 0.26
N ILE A 89 -4.96 16.16 0.71
CA ILE A 89 -5.76 17.29 1.20
C ILE A 89 -5.65 18.50 0.27
N LEU A 90 -4.43 18.97 -0.01
CA LEU A 90 -4.20 20.16 -0.83
C LEU A 90 -4.77 20.05 -2.26
N PRO A 91 -4.66 18.90 -2.96
CA PRO A 91 -5.19 18.77 -4.32
C PRO A 91 -6.72 18.72 -4.37
N THR A 92 -7.38 18.36 -3.27
CA THR A 92 -8.82 18.04 -3.24
C THR A 92 -9.72 19.28 -3.27
N SER A 93 -9.26 20.42 -2.76
CA SER A 93 -10.00 21.69 -2.78
C SER A 93 -9.05 22.87 -2.67
N ARG A 94 -9.47 24.07 -3.09
CA ARG A 94 -8.77 25.34 -2.79
C ARG A 94 -9.30 26.05 -1.55
N ASN A 95 -10.43 25.59 -0.99
CA ASN A 95 -11.06 26.21 0.18
C ASN A 95 -10.47 25.64 1.48
N SER A 96 -9.97 26.53 2.34
CA SER A 96 -9.31 26.14 3.60
C SER A 96 -10.22 25.40 4.59
N PHE A 97 -11.51 25.76 4.66
CA PHE A 97 -12.45 25.06 5.55
C PHE A 97 -12.75 23.65 5.04
N VAL A 98 -12.86 23.47 3.72
CA VAL A 98 -13.04 22.15 3.11
C VAL A 98 -11.81 21.28 3.39
N ARG A 99 -10.60 21.82 3.21
CA ARG A 99 -9.34 21.13 3.53
C ARG A 99 -9.26 20.72 5.01
N LEU A 100 -9.65 21.61 5.92
CA LEU A 100 -9.68 21.33 7.36
C LEU A 100 -10.63 20.18 7.69
N THR A 101 -11.83 20.16 7.09
CA THR A 101 -12.80 19.08 7.26
C THR A 101 -12.26 17.76 6.74
N ILE A 102 -11.66 17.74 5.54
CA ILE A 102 -11.05 16.53 4.97
C ILE A 102 -9.91 16.02 5.87
N SER A 103 -9.06 16.91 6.37
CA SER A 103 -7.99 16.57 7.31
C SER A 103 -8.54 15.84 8.54
N ARG A 104 -9.59 16.40 9.16
CA ARG A 104 -10.26 15.79 10.32
C ARG A 104 -10.87 14.44 9.99
N GLN A 105 -11.54 14.31 8.84
CA GLN A 105 -12.16 13.05 8.41
C GLN A 105 -11.12 11.95 8.19
N LEU A 106 -9.99 12.25 7.54
CA LEU A 106 -8.91 11.28 7.31
C LEU A 106 -8.29 10.82 8.63
N ARG A 107 -8.02 11.75 9.57
CA ARG A 107 -7.52 11.42 10.91
C ARG A 107 -8.51 10.56 11.68
N GLN A 108 -9.78 10.95 11.72
CA GLN A 108 -10.83 10.21 12.41
C GLN A 108 -11.03 8.81 11.82
N ALA A 109 -10.99 8.66 10.49
CA ALA A 109 -11.08 7.36 9.85
C ALA A 109 -9.88 6.45 10.20
N ALA A 110 -8.66 7.00 10.23
CA ALA A 110 -7.48 6.27 10.67
C ALA A 110 -7.58 5.85 12.15
N GLU A 111 -8.03 6.75 13.04
CA GLU A 111 -8.25 6.44 14.45
C GLU A 111 -9.28 5.31 14.63
N GLN A 112 -10.45 5.43 13.97
CA GLN A 112 -11.50 4.41 14.02
C GLN A 112 -11.00 3.05 13.52
N GLU A 113 -10.21 3.03 12.45
CA GLU A 113 -9.65 1.80 11.91
C GLU A 113 -8.67 1.14 12.89
N LEU A 114 -7.82 1.92 13.56
CA LEU A 114 -6.88 1.40 14.56
C LEU A 114 -7.60 0.91 15.83
N LEU A 115 -8.63 1.63 16.26
CA LEU A 115 -9.39 1.31 17.48
C LEU A 115 -10.24 0.04 17.36
N LYS A 116 -10.46 -0.50 16.15
CA LYS A 116 -11.08 -1.82 15.96
C LYS A 116 -10.27 -2.96 16.58
N TYR A 117 -8.96 -2.77 16.76
CA TYR A 117 -8.03 -3.82 17.20
C TYR A 117 -7.43 -3.58 18.58
N SER A 118 -7.53 -2.37 19.12
CA SER A 118 -7.01 -1.99 20.43
C SER A 118 -7.83 -0.86 21.01
N SER A 119 -8.07 -0.86 22.32
CA SER A 119 -8.76 0.24 23.01
C SER A 119 -7.91 1.52 23.08
N ILE A 120 -6.58 1.40 22.94
CA ILE A 120 -5.63 2.50 23.02
C ILE A 120 -4.69 2.43 21.81
N ILE A 121 -4.51 3.57 21.14
CA ILE A 121 -3.53 3.72 20.06
C ILE A 121 -2.16 4.02 20.69
N SER A 122 -1.29 3.01 20.71
CA SER A 122 0.10 3.15 21.15
C SER A 122 1.03 3.15 19.94
N ALA A 123 1.72 4.27 19.71
CA ALA A 123 2.69 4.40 18.62
C ALA A 123 3.80 3.34 18.71
N GLU A 124 4.36 3.17 19.91
CA GLU A 124 5.43 2.20 20.17
C GLU A 124 4.98 0.77 19.87
N THR A 125 3.78 0.39 20.32
CA THR A 125 3.24 -0.94 20.03
C THR A 125 3.04 -1.17 18.54
N LEU A 126 2.54 -0.17 17.80
CA LEU A 126 2.34 -0.27 16.36
C LEU A 126 3.67 -0.42 15.61
N TYR A 127 4.67 0.38 15.96
CA TYR A 127 6.00 0.30 15.32
C TYR A 127 6.71 -1.02 15.66
N ASN A 128 6.68 -1.48 16.91
CA ASN A 128 7.27 -2.76 17.30
C ASN A 128 6.62 -3.93 16.56
N GLN A 129 5.28 -3.95 16.46
CA GLN A 129 4.57 -5.00 15.71
C GLN A 129 4.92 -4.99 14.22
N ALA A 130 5.12 -3.81 13.62
CA ALA A 130 5.53 -3.70 12.23
C ALA A 130 6.99 -4.11 12.03
N ASP A 131 7.90 -3.79 12.95
CA ASP A 131 9.29 -4.25 12.90
C ASP A 131 9.37 -5.78 12.99
N GLU A 132 8.62 -6.40 13.91
CA GLU A 132 8.49 -7.87 13.98
C GLU A 132 7.95 -8.46 12.66
N ALA A 133 6.97 -7.81 12.04
CA ALA A 133 6.43 -8.25 10.76
C ALA A 133 7.47 -8.16 9.64
N PHE A 134 8.24 -7.08 9.56
CA PHE A 134 9.32 -6.95 8.59
C PHE A 134 10.44 -7.98 8.83
N ALA A 135 10.78 -8.28 10.09
CA ALA A 135 11.73 -9.34 10.42
C ALA A 135 11.23 -10.73 9.96
N ALA A 136 9.94 -11.01 10.15
CA ALA A 136 9.32 -12.25 9.70
C ALA A 136 9.32 -12.36 8.16
N LEU A 137 9.00 -11.27 7.45
CA LEU A 137 9.06 -11.22 5.98
C LEU A 137 10.49 -11.39 5.47
N GLU A 138 11.48 -10.76 6.09
CA GLU A 138 12.89 -10.93 5.69
C GLU A 138 13.39 -12.37 5.90
N THR A 139 12.90 -13.03 6.96
CA THR A 139 13.16 -14.45 7.22
C THR A 139 12.48 -15.34 6.18
N LEU A 140 11.21 -15.07 5.85
CA LEU A 140 10.44 -15.81 4.85
C LEU A 140 11.06 -15.71 3.46
N LEU A 141 11.45 -14.49 3.04
CA LEU A 141 12.11 -14.27 1.76
C LEU A 141 13.36 -15.15 1.65
N GLY A 142 14.09 -15.28 2.76
CA GLY A 142 15.26 -16.13 2.81
C GLY A 142 16.20 -15.77 1.66
N LYS A 143 16.96 -16.74 1.16
CA LYS A 143 17.88 -16.51 0.02
C LYS A 143 17.16 -16.42 -1.32
N GLY A 144 15.83 -16.51 -1.33
CA GLY A 144 15.02 -16.43 -2.53
C GLY A 144 15.03 -15.02 -3.11
N GLU A 145 14.81 -14.96 -4.43
CA GLU A 145 14.52 -13.71 -5.09
C GLU A 145 13.08 -13.29 -4.84
N TRP A 146 12.13 -14.22 -5.02
CA TRP A 146 10.70 -14.00 -4.81
C TRP A 146 10.22 -14.77 -3.60
N PHE A 147 9.12 -14.31 -3.01
CA PHE A 147 8.51 -15.02 -1.89
C PHE A 147 8.03 -16.42 -2.30
N PHE A 148 8.02 -17.34 -1.34
CA PHE A 148 7.60 -18.74 -1.53
C PHE A 148 8.39 -19.53 -2.58
N GLY A 149 9.58 -19.05 -2.99
CA GLY A 149 10.44 -19.75 -3.94
C GLY A 149 9.91 -19.75 -5.37
N ALA A 150 9.02 -18.81 -5.71
CA ALA A 150 8.50 -18.67 -7.07
C ALA A 150 9.62 -18.26 -8.05
N GLU A 151 9.46 -18.61 -9.33
CA GLU A 151 10.39 -18.18 -10.40
C GLU A 151 10.16 -16.71 -10.82
N THR A 152 8.94 -16.22 -10.63
CA THR A 152 8.52 -14.85 -10.95
C THR A 152 7.77 -14.22 -9.78
N PRO A 153 7.76 -12.87 -9.64
CA PRO A 153 7.08 -12.23 -8.53
C PRO A 153 5.57 -12.40 -8.66
N GLY A 154 4.93 -12.84 -7.58
CA GLY A 154 3.49 -13.04 -7.51
C GLY A 154 2.75 -11.86 -6.87
N VAL A 155 1.46 -12.09 -6.56
CA VAL A 155 0.62 -11.10 -5.86
C VAL A 155 1.18 -10.76 -4.48
N PHE A 156 1.75 -11.73 -3.78
CA PHE A 156 2.37 -11.47 -2.48
C PHE A 156 3.58 -10.53 -2.57
N ASP A 157 4.45 -10.74 -3.55
CA ASP A 157 5.58 -9.85 -3.83
C ASP A 157 5.08 -8.42 -4.11
N ALA A 158 4.00 -8.28 -4.88
CA ALA A 158 3.37 -6.99 -5.15
C ALA A 158 2.76 -6.35 -3.89
N SER A 159 2.11 -7.13 -3.02
CA SER A 159 1.56 -6.64 -1.75
C SER A 159 2.66 -6.15 -0.80
N VAL A 160 3.79 -6.87 -0.70
CA VAL A 160 4.96 -6.40 0.06
C VAL A 160 5.53 -5.13 -0.56
N PHE A 161 5.72 -5.13 -1.88
CA PHE A 161 6.23 -3.99 -2.64
C PHE A 161 5.39 -2.72 -2.43
N ALA A 162 4.06 -2.83 -2.38
CA ALA A 162 3.17 -1.69 -2.22
C ALA A 162 3.48 -0.88 -0.94
N TYR A 163 3.87 -1.54 0.15
CA TYR A 163 4.28 -0.85 1.38
C TYR A 163 5.76 -0.46 1.35
N THR A 164 6.65 -1.37 0.93
CA THR A 164 8.09 -1.12 1.00
C THR A 164 8.54 -0.03 0.04
N HIS A 165 7.95 0.02 -1.16
CA HIS A 165 8.24 1.06 -2.12
C HIS A 165 7.84 2.44 -1.60
N LEU A 166 6.62 2.58 -1.07
CA LEU A 166 6.13 3.86 -0.55
C LEU A 166 6.95 4.35 0.65
N LEU A 167 7.38 3.45 1.55
CA LEU A 167 8.22 3.81 2.69
C LEU A 167 9.62 4.30 2.27
N LEU A 168 10.16 3.76 1.17
CA LEU A 168 11.50 4.09 0.69
C LEU A 168 11.52 5.20 -0.37
N GLU A 169 10.36 5.59 -0.91
CA GLU A 169 10.26 6.63 -1.92
C GLU A 169 10.57 8.01 -1.32
N ALA A 170 11.69 8.59 -1.75
CA ALA A 170 12.17 9.88 -1.25
C ALA A 170 11.27 11.05 -1.66
N ARG A 171 10.54 10.91 -2.77
CA ARG A 171 9.66 11.95 -3.33
C ARG A 171 8.26 11.95 -2.73
N LEU A 172 7.99 11.12 -1.72
CA LEU A 172 6.66 11.05 -1.12
C LEU A 172 6.39 12.30 -0.26
N GLY A 173 5.48 13.16 -0.72
CA GLY A 173 5.12 14.39 -0.02
C GLY A 173 6.27 15.40 0.04
N LYS A 174 6.49 16.02 1.20
CA LYS A 174 7.56 17.01 1.47
C LYS A 174 8.70 16.43 2.33
N ALA A 175 8.81 15.09 2.40
CA ALA A 175 9.67 14.28 3.26
C ALA A 175 9.04 13.74 4.55
N TRP A 176 9.67 12.69 5.08
CA TRP A 176 9.30 12.00 6.31
C TRP A 176 9.78 12.79 7.54
N ALA A 177 8.84 13.25 8.37
CA ALA A 177 9.09 13.83 9.69
C ALA A 177 9.31 12.73 10.75
N ASP A 178 8.47 11.70 10.77
CA ASP A 178 8.65 10.50 11.58
C ASP A 178 9.14 9.35 10.69
N THR A 179 10.39 8.96 10.84
CA THR A 179 11.07 7.95 10.02
C THR A 179 11.05 6.55 10.63
N ARG A 180 10.51 6.34 11.83
CA ARG A 180 10.65 5.07 12.58
C ARG A 180 10.27 3.82 11.77
N LEU A 181 9.14 3.88 11.05
CA LEU A 181 8.69 2.76 10.22
C LEU A 181 9.58 2.53 8.99
N ARG A 182 10.07 3.62 8.39
CA ARG A 182 11.02 3.58 7.27
C ARG A 182 12.35 3.00 7.73
N ASP A 183 12.86 3.42 8.89
CA ASP A 183 14.12 2.97 9.44
C ASP A 183 14.08 1.48 9.80
N ALA A 184 12.95 1.01 10.37
CA ALA A 184 12.70 -0.41 10.62
C ALA A 184 12.77 -1.25 9.34
N LEU A 185 12.21 -0.75 8.23
CA LEU A 185 12.33 -1.40 6.92
C LEU A 185 13.75 -1.33 6.35
N MET A 186 14.44 -0.19 6.46
CA MET A 186 15.80 -0.01 5.95
C MET A 186 16.81 -0.94 6.65
N ALA A 187 16.54 -1.34 7.90
CA ALA A 187 17.32 -2.37 8.58
C ALA A 187 17.23 -3.74 7.91
N ARG A 188 16.18 -4.00 7.10
CA ARG A 188 15.91 -5.26 6.40
C ARG A 188 16.45 -5.25 4.98
N ARG A 189 17.78 -5.41 4.86
CA ARG A 189 18.51 -5.29 3.57
C ARG A 189 17.89 -6.12 2.45
N ARG A 190 17.38 -7.32 2.75
CA ARG A 190 16.84 -8.21 1.70
C ARG A 190 15.50 -7.74 1.19
N LEU A 191 14.67 -7.14 2.06
CA LEU A 191 13.42 -6.52 1.65
C LEU A 191 13.67 -5.27 0.81
N VAL A 192 14.71 -4.49 1.13
CA VAL A 192 15.14 -3.35 0.30
C VAL A 192 15.57 -3.85 -1.09
N THR A 193 16.41 -4.88 -1.17
CA THR A 193 16.83 -5.47 -2.45
C THR A 193 15.66 -6.09 -3.23
N HIS A 194 14.72 -6.75 -2.55
CA HIS A 194 13.48 -7.26 -3.16
C HIS A 194 12.67 -6.12 -3.81
N ARG A 195 12.47 -5.03 -3.07
CA ARG A 195 11.81 -3.82 -3.58
C ARG A 195 12.53 -3.26 -4.81
N ASP A 196 13.85 -3.17 -4.78
CA ASP A 196 14.63 -2.62 -5.89
C ASP A 196 14.58 -3.51 -7.14
N ARG A 197 14.53 -4.84 -6.95
CA ARG A 197 14.33 -5.79 -8.05
C ARG A 197 12.98 -5.60 -8.73
N ILE A 198 11.89 -5.44 -7.97
CA ILE A 198 10.57 -5.17 -8.55
C ILE A 198 10.56 -3.82 -9.27
N LEU A 199 11.12 -2.78 -8.65
CA LEU A 199 11.18 -1.45 -9.25
C LEU A 199 11.92 -1.48 -10.59
N THR A 200 13.07 -2.13 -10.64
CA THR A 200 13.87 -2.26 -11.87
C THR A 200 13.14 -3.08 -12.94
N LYS A 201 12.41 -4.13 -12.54
CA LYS A 201 11.74 -5.03 -13.48
C LYS A 201 10.47 -4.44 -14.10
N TYR A 202 9.67 -3.68 -13.34
CA TYR A 202 8.34 -3.22 -13.78
C TYR A 202 8.21 -1.70 -13.94
N PHE A 203 9.16 -0.92 -13.43
CA PHE A 203 9.10 0.54 -13.40
C PHE A 203 10.41 1.19 -13.84
N ALA A 204 11.19 0.53 -14.70
CA ALA A 204 12.49 1.03 -15.19
C ALA A 204 12.37 2.46 -15.77
N ASP A 205 11.31 2.74 -16.52
CA ASP A 205 11.09 4.04 -17.16
C ASP A 205 10.80 5.16 -16.15
N ALA A 206 10.21 4.82 -14.99
CA ALA A 206 9.88 5.78 -13.94
C ALA A 206 11.11 6.25 -13.13
N GLN A 207 12.29 5.68 -13.39
CA GLN A 207 13.56 6.09 -12.80
C GLN A 207 14.26 7.20 -13.60
N LEU A 208 13.76 7.53 -14.81
CA LEU A 208 14.36 8.51 -15.72
C LEU A 208 13.72 9.91 -15.65
N GLU A 209 12.66 10.09 -14.85
CA GLU A 209 11.98 11.37 -14.56
C GLU A 209 12.20 11.81 -13.10
#